data_AF-A0A094PKN6-F1
#
_entry.id   AF-A0A094PKN6-F1
#
_cell.length_a   1.000
_cell.length_b   1.000
_cell.length_c   1.000
_cell.angle_alpha   90.00
_cell.angle_beta   90.00
_cell.angle_gamma   90.00
#
_symmetry.space_group_name_H-M   'P 1'
#
loop_
_entity.id
_entity.type
_entity.pdbx_description
1 polymer ?
#
loop_
_entity_poly.entity_id
_entity_poly.type
_entity_poly.pdbx_seq_one_letter_code
_entity_poly.pdbx_strand_id
1 'polypeptide(L)'
;MVSTTTSIDTDGVNMVILIGEVTSPPVQRTLQTGEVVSSFDMATHVEEGRISVPIACSGECETTHVGDNVCVVGIVRRRFFRSGAGVTSRTEVLADQVISMRRKANVRKAVSRLLENLSADLEI
;
A
#
# COMPACT_ATOMS: atom_id res chain seq x y z
N MET A 1 10.75 -9.71 17.57
CA MET A 1 9.99 -8.88 16.62
C MET A 1 9.81 -9.70 15.35
N VAL A 2 8.65 -10.33 15.18
CA VAL A 2 8.34 -11.04 13.94
C VAL A 2 7.74 -10.00 13.00
N SER A 3 8.53 -9.54 12.05
CA SER A 3 8.01 -8.76 10.92
C SER A 3 7.34 -9.78 9.99
N THR A 4 6.02 -9.92 10.10
CA THR A 4 5.22 -10.72 9.17
C THR A 4 5.16 -9.97 7.85
N THR A 5 6.17 -10.20 7.00
CA THR A 5 6.10 -9.91 5.58
C THR A 5 4.92 -10.68 5.03
N THR A 6 3.81 -9.98 4.75
CA THR A 6 2.64 -10.62 4.15
C THR A 6 2.98 -10.77 2.67
N SER A 7 3.62 -11.89 2.33
CA SER A 7 3.84 -12.26 0.93
C SER A 7 2.51 -12.19 0.20
N ILE A 8 2.46 -11.43 -0.90
CA ILE A 8 1.30 -11.40 -1.79
C ILE A 8 1.10 -12.84 -2.27
N ASP A 9 0.01 -13.46 -1.82
CA ASP A 9 -0.48 -14.74 -2.33
C ASP A 9 -1.02 -14.50 -3.74
N THR A 10 -0.44 -15.17 -4.72
CA THR A 10 -0.71 -14.97 -6.14
C THR A 10 -1.62 -16.04 -6.73
N ASP A 11 -2.20 -16.91 -5.88
CA ASP A 11 -3.27 -17.83 -6.25
C ASP A 11 -4.54 -17.00 -6.55
N GLY A 12 -4.60 -16.46 -7.77
CA GLY A 12 -5.44 -15.34 -8.17
C GLY A 12 -4.72 -13.98 -8.03
N VAL A 13 -4.40 -13.34 -9.16
CA VAL A 13 -3.60 -12.10 -9.16
C VAL A 13 -4.42 -10.89 -8.71
N ASN A 14 -4.09 -10.36 -7.53
CA ASN A 14 -4.50 -9.03 -7.07
C ASN A 14 -3.24 -8.24 -6.70
N MET A 15 -2.91 -7.24 -7.49
CA MET A 15 -1.64 -6.52 -7.38
C MET A 15 -1.84 -5.06 -7.76
N VAL A 16 -1.14 -4.16 -7.07
CA VAL A 16 -1.08 -2.75 -7.44
C VAL A 16 0.31 -2.18 -7.23
N ILE A 17 0.72 -1.33 -8.17
CA ILE A 17 1.88 -0.44 -8.04
C ILE A 17 1.36 0.99 -8.18
N LEU A 18 1.58 1.83 -7.16
CA LEU A 18 1.27 3.27 -7.21
C LEU A 18 2.54 4.07 -7.04
N ILE A 19 2.77 5.06 -7.91
CA ILE A 19 3.87 6.02 -7.76
C ILE A 19 3.26 7.40 -7.68
N GLY A 20 3.49 8.08 -6.56
CA GLY A 20 2.85 9.37 -6.31
C GLY A 20 3.29 10.03 -5.03
N GLU A 21 2.58 11.09 -4.67
CA GLU A 21 2.90 11.95 -3.55
C GLU A 21 2.01 11.61 -2.34
N VAL A 22 2.59 11.60 -1.15
CA VAL A 22 1.85 11.48 0.11
C VAL A 22 1.13 12.79 0.40
N THR A 23 -0.17 12.71 0.67
CA THR A 23 -1.06 13.86 0.77
C THR A 23 -1.61 14.09 2.17
N SER A 24 -1.56 13.06 3.03
CA SER A 24 -1.87 13.17 4.45
C SER A 24 -0.81 12.48 5.29
N PRO A 25 -0.55 12.96 6.51
CA PRO A 25 0.45 12.34 7.37
C PRO A 25 -0.02 10.92 7.78
N PRO A 26 0.89 9.94 7.90
CA PRO A 26 0.54 8.63 8.43
C PRO A 26 -0.08 8.74 9.81
N VAL A 27 -1.24 8.10 9.96
CA VAL A 27 -1.94 7.94 11.23
C VAL A 27 -1.78 6.49 11.68
N GLN A 28 -1.12 6.31 12.82
CA GLN A 28 -0.92 5.02 13.45
C GLN A 28 -2.06 4.70 14.41
N ARG A 29 -2.47 3.43 14.46
CA ARG A 29 -3.38 2.91 15.46
C ARG A 29 -2.97 1.51 15.88
N THR A 30 -3.15 1.21 17.16
CA THR A 30 -3.01 -0.14 17.69
C THR A 30 -4.37 -0.82 17.69
N LEU A 31 -4.47 -1.97 17.05
CA LEU A 31 -5.68 -2.80 17.03
C LEU A 31 -5.89 -3.48 18.38
N GLN A 32 -7.10 -3.98 18.62
CA GLN A 32 -7.41 -4.75 19.83
C GLN A 32 -6.57 -6.04 19.94
N THR A 33 -6.05 -6.54 18.81
CA THR A 33 -5.10 -7.65 18.74
C THR A 33 -3.70 -7.29 19.22
N GLY A 34 -3.41 -6.00 19.45
CA GLY A 34 -2.08 -5.48 19.75
C GLY A 34 -1.25 -5.15 18.51
N GLU A 35 -1.73 -5.50 17.31
CA GLU A 35 -1.06 -5.16 16.05
C GLU A 35 -1.11 -3.67 15.79
N VAL A 36 0.01 -3.12 15.34
CA VAL A 36 0.09 -1.74 14.87
C VAL A 36 -0.28 -1.72 13.39
N VAL A 37 -1.13 -0.77 13.00
CA VAL A 37 -1.39 -0.47 11.59
C VAL A 37 -1.32 1.04 11.37
N SER A 38 -0.82 1.45 10.21
CA SER A 38 -0.75 2.84 9.82
C SER A 38 -1.55 3.07 8.55
N SER A 39 -2.08 4.28 8.38
CA SER A 39 -2.78 4.68 7.16
C SER A 39 -2.45 6.11 6.77
N PHE A 40 -2.36 6.36 5.47
CA PHE A 40 -2.18 7.68 4.89
C PHE A 40 -2.88 7.73 3.52
N ASP A 41 -3.08 8.91 2.98
CA ASP A 41 -3.59 9.07 1.61
C ASP A 41 -2.44 9.51 0.70
N MET A 42 -2.36 8.92 -0.48
CA MET A 42 -1.45 9.37 -1.53
C MET A 42 -2.22 9.77 -2.78
N ALA A 43 -1.58 10.52 -3.66
CA ALA A 43 -2.15 10.82 -4.97
C ALA A 43 -1.16 10.52 -6.10
N THR A 44 -1.67 9.83 -7.12
CA THR A 44 -0.98 9.66 -8.40
C THR A 44 -1.42 10.76 -9.36
N HIS A 45 -0.49 11.26 -10.17
CA HIS A 45 -0.79 12.22 -11.24
C HIS A 45 -0.80 11.45 -12.57
N VAL A 46 -1.98 11.35 -13.17
CA VAL A 46 -2.24 10.73 -14.48
C VAL A 46 -2.78 11.79 -15.45
N GLU A 47 -3.03 11.43 -16.70
CA GLU A 47 -3.51 12.36 -17.73
C GLU A 47 -4.83 13.03 -17.33
N GLU A 48 -5.74 12.27 -16.72
CA GLU A 48 -7.05 12.72 -16.26
C GLU A 48 -6.99 13.55 -14.96
N GLY A 49 -5.78 13.72 -14.41
CA GLY A 49 -5.51 14.56 -13.24
C GLY A 49 -5.04 13.77 -12.04
N ARG A 50 -5.40 14.26 -10.86
CA ARG A 50 -4.91 13.76 -9.57
C ARG A 50 -5.89 12.74 -8.99
N ILE A 51 -5.46 11.49 -8.86
CA ILE A 51 -6.27 10.41 -8.29
C ILE A 51 -5.77 10.12 -6.87
N SER A 52 -6.64 10.34 -5.88
CA SER A 52 -6.34 10.05 -4.47
C SER A 52 -6.68 8.61 -4.11
N VAL A 53 -5.78 7.94 -3.40
CA VAL A 53 -5.95 6.56 -2.96
C VAL A 53 -5.57 6.43 -1.47
N PRO A 54 -6.45 5.87 -0.62
CA PRO A 54 -6.12 5.57 0.76
C PRO A 54 -5.23 4.33 0.83
N ILE A 55 -4.14 4.45 1.57
CA ILE A 55 -3.12 3.43 1.78
C ILE A 55 -3.17 2.96 3.24
N ALA A 56 -3.17 1.65 3.44
CA ALA A 56 -3.01 1.01 4.74
C ALA A 56 -1.71 0.17 4.72
N CYS A 57 -0.92 0.22 5.79
CA CYS A 57 0.28 -0.60 5.97
C CYS A 57 0.26 -1.28 7.34
N SER A 58 0.85 -2.47 7.41
CA SER A 58 1.14 -3.13 8.69
C SER A 58 2.31 -2.43 9.38
N GLY A 59 2.21 -2.24 10.70
CA GLY A 59 3.24 -1.58 11.48
C GLY A 59 3.31 -0.08 11.19
N GLU A 60 4.50 0.47 11.40
CA GLU A 60 4.78 1.89 11.22
C GLU A 60 5.23 2.18 9.79
N CYS A 61 4.65 3.22 9.20
CA CYS A 61 5.11 3.79 7.94
C CYS A 61 6.04 5.00 8.22
N GLU A 62 7.05 4.83 9.08
CA GLU A 62 7.91 5.90 9.63
C GLU A 62 8.61 6.77 8.56
N THR A 63 8.71 6.28 7.33
CA THR A 63 9.49 6.92 6.25
C THR A 63 8.66 7.80 5.31
N THR A 64 7.40 8.08 5.67
CA THR A 64 6.41 8.67 4.76
C THR A 64 5.89 9.99 5.34
N HIS A 65 6.30 11.13 4.78
CA HIS A 65 5.80 12.45 5.16
C HIS A 65 4.97 13.06 4.03
N VAL A 66 4.09 14.00 4.36
CA VAL A 66 3.36 14.78 3.33
C VAL A 66 4.37 15.44 2.38
N GLY A 67 4.12 15.31 1.07
CA GLY A 67 5.02 15.77 0.01
C GLY A 67 6.08 14.75 -0.43
N ASP A 68 6.26 13.65 0.29
CA ASP A 68 7.18 12.60 -0.15
C ASP A 68 6.61 11.90 -1.39
N ASN A 69 7.48 11.75 -2.39
CA ASN A 69 7.21 10.89 -3.54
C ASN A 69 7.61 9.45 -3.21
N VAL A 70 6.66 8.53 -3.28
CA VAL A 70 6.81 7.12 -2.90
C VAL A 70 6.30 6.18 -3.98
N CYS A 71 6.87 4.98 -4.04
CA CYS A 71 6.33 3.82 -4.72
C CYS A 71 5.69 2.89 -3.68
N VAL A 72 4.41 2.59 -3.86
CA VAL A 72 3.66 1.63 -3.07
C VAL A 72 3.45 0.37 -3.89
N VAL A 73 3.78 -0.78 -3.31
CA VAL A 73 3.47 -2.11 -3.84
C VAL A 73 2.55 -2.80 -2.85
N GLY A 74 1.48 -3.43 -3.34
CA GLY A 74 0.55 -4.14 -2.48
C GLY A 74 -0.63 -4.71 -3.25
N ILE A 75 -1.79 -4.75 -2.57
CA ILE A 75 -3.03 -5.29 -3.11
C ILE A 75 -4.18 -4.30 -2.91
N VAL A 76 -5.20 -4.37 -3.77
CA VAL A 76 -6.44 -3.62 -3.58
C VAL A 76 -7.40 -4.45 -2.73
N ARG A 77 -8.02 -3.83 -1.73
CA ARG A 77 -9.09 -4.49 -0.96
C ARG A 77 -10.22 -3.53 -0.65
N ARG A 78 -11.39 -4.09 -0.34
CA ARG A 78 -12.49 -3.35 0.28
C ARG A 78 -12.47 -3.61 1.78
N ARG A 79 -12.20 -2.57 2.58
CA ARG A 79 -12.28 -2.67 4.04
C ARG A 79 -13.66 -2.25 4.51
N PHE A 80 -14.32 -3.13 5.25
CA PHE A 80 -15.59 -2.85 5.92
C PHE A 80 -15.33 -2.36 7.34
N PHE A 81 -16.09 -1.37 7.79
CA PHE A 81 -15.99 -0.83 9.15
C PHE A 81 -17.33 -0.23 9.57
N ARG A 82 -17.56 -0.14 10.89
CA ARG A 82 -18.76 0.52 11.42
C ARG A 82 -18.53 2.02 11.54
N SER A 83 -19.50 2.81 11.10
CA SER A 83 -19.54 4.26 11.28
C SER A 83 -21.00 4.69 11.46
N GLY A 84 -21.28 5.44 12.52
CA GLY A 84 -22.66 5.76 12.90
C GLY A 84 -23.51 4.49 13.12
N ALA A 85 -24.72 4.47 12.55
CA ALA A 85 -25.67 3.38 12.71
C ALA A 85 -25.45 2.16 11.77
N GLY A 86 -24.42 2.17 10.90
CA GLY A 86 -24.29 1.17 9.83
C GLY A 86 -22.88 0.63 9.61
N VAL A 87 -22.82 -0.48 8.85
CA VAL A 87 -21.57 -0.96 8.24
C VAL A 87 -21.36 -0.18 6.95
N THR A 88 -20.19 0.42 6.81
CA THR A 88 -19.73 1.09 5.59
C THR A 88 -18.46 0.41 5.08
N SER A 89 -17.97 0.86 3.94
CA SER A 89 -16.79 0.30 3.29
C SER A 89 -15.96 1.36 2.60
N ARG A 90 -14.66 1.12 2.49
CA ARG A 90 -13.74 1.93 1.68
C ARG A 90 -12.84 1.00 0.88
N THR A 91 -12.70 1.26 -0.41
CA THR A 91 -11.65 0.64 -1.23
C THR A 91 -10.33 1.30 -0.89
N GLU A 92 -9.32 0.50 -0.56
CA GLU A 92 -7.99 0.95 -0.16
C GLU A 92 -6.93 0.01 -0.73
N VAL A 93 -5.69 0.51 -0.73
CA VAL A 93 -4.52 -0.33 -1.00
C VAL A 93 -3.95 -0.79 0.33
N LEU A 94 -3.83 -2.10 0.51
CA LEU A 94 -3.00 -2.67 1.56
C LEU A 94 -1.57 -2.79 1.02
N ALA A 95 -0.70 -1.90 1.48
CA ALA A 95 0.70 -1.87 1.11
C ALA A 95 1.46 -3.01 1.79
N ASP A 96 2.18 -3.78 0.98
CA ASP A 96 3.28 -4.65 1.43
C ASP A 96 4.57 -3.83 1.58
N GLN A 97 4.83 -2.92 0.63
CA GLN A 97 6.00 -2.07 0.63
C GLN A 97 5.64 -0.62 0.30
N VAL A 98 6.23 0.31 1.06
CA VAL A 98 6.23 1.75 0.78
C VAL A 98 7.69 2.20 0.68
N ILE A 99 8.10 2.66 -0.50
CA ILE A 99 9.51 2.94 -0.80
C ILE A 99 9.64 4.37 -1.33
N SER A 100 10.47 5.19 -0.69
CA SER A 100 10.80 6.53 -1.21
C SER A 100 11.37 6.44 -2.64
N MET A 101 10.87 7.29 -3.54
CA MET A 101 11.37 7.40 -4.92
C MET A 101 12.82 7.91 -5.00
N ARG A 102 13.39 8.42 -3.90
CA ARG A 102 14.82 8.71 -3.78
C ARG A 102 15.67 7.44 -3.79
N ARG A 103 15.11 6.29 -3.40
CA ARG A 103 15.78 4.98 -3.36
C ARG A 103 15.48 4.16 -4.62
N LYS A 104 15.82 4.71 -5.80
CA LYS A 104 15.47 4.11 -7.11
C LYS A 104 15.88 2.65 -7.29
N ALA A 105 17.02 2.24 -6.71
CA ALA A 105 17.46 0.84 -6.75
C ALA A 105 16.50 -0.11 -6.01
N ASN A 106 15.99 0.31 -4.85
CA ASN A 106 15.03 -0.46 -4.07
C ASN A 106 13.67 -0.51 -4.77
N VAL A 107 13.23 0.61 -5.35
CA VAL A 107 12.00 0.66 -6.15
C VAL A 107 12.09 -0.32 -7.31
N ARG A 108 13.18 -0.28 -8.09
CA ARG A 108 13.39 -1.22 -9.21
C ARG A 108 13.36 -2.66 -8.72
N LYS A 109 14.09 -2.97 -7.65
CA LYS A 109 14.14 -4.33 -7.09
C LYS A 109 12.75 -4.83 -6.69
N ALA A 110 11.96 -3.99 -6.01
CA ALA A 110 10.61 -4.36 -5.58
C ALA A 110 9.67 -4.61 -6.76
N VAL A 111 9.67 -3.71 -7.75
CA VAL A 111 8.85 -3.84 -8.97
C VAL A 111 9.28 -5.03 -9.81
N SER A 112 10.59 -5.22 -10.05
CA SER A 112 11.11 -6.37 -10.82
C SER A 112 10.70 -7.69 -10.19
N ARG A 113 10.89 -7.83 -8.87
CA ARG A 113 10.47 -9.05 -8.15
C ARG A 113 8.98 -9.32 -8.30
N LEU A 114 8.17 -8.28 -8.23
CA LEU A 114 6.72 -8.39 -8.36
C LEU A 114 6.31 -8.87 -9.76
N LEU A 115 6.94 -8.33 -10.80
CA LEU A 115 6.72 -8.73 -12.19
C LEU A 115 7.24 -10.15 -12.47
N GLU A 116 8.40 -10.52 -11.91
CA GLU A 116 8.95 -11.89 -12.01
C GLU A 116 8.01 -12.93 -11.40
N ASN A 117 7.45 -12.64 -10.21
CA ASN A 117 6.45 -13.48 -9.56
C ASN A 117 5.20 -13.60 -10.45
N LEU A 118 4.66 -12.46 -10.92
CA LEU A 118 3.48 -12.43 -11.77
C LEU A 118 3.66 -13.28 -13.04
N SER A 119 4.81 -13.18 -13.70
CA SER A 119 5.16 -13.98 -14.87
C SER A 119 5.17 -15.48 -14.54
N ALA A 120 5.80 -15.86 -13.43
CA ALA A 120 5.85 -17.25 -13.00
C ALA A 120 4.44 -17.83 -12.71
N ASP A 121 3.57 -17.04 -12.07
CA ASP A 121 2.22 -17.48 -11.68
C ASP A 121 1.24 -17.53 -12.85
N LEU A 122 1.44 -16.67 -13.85
CA LEU A 122 0.62 -16.65 -15.07
C LEU A 122 1.15 -17.57 -16.19
N GLU A 123 2.28 -18.25 -15.97
CA GLU A 123 3.00 -19.03 -17.00
C GLU A 123 3.38 -18.19 -18.25
N ILE A 124 3.70 -16.89 -18.10
CA ILE A 124 4.06 -15.96 -19.20
C ILE A 124 5.46 -15.36 -19.10
#